data_AF-A0A3M6TE83-F1
#
_entry.id   AF-A0A3M6TE83-F1
#
_cell.length_a   1.000
_cell.length_b   1.000
_cell.length_c   1.000
_cell.angle_alpha   90.00
_cell.angle_beta   90.00
_cell.angle_gamma   90.00
#
_symmetry.space_group_name_H-M   'P 1'
#
loop_
_entity.id
_entity.type
_entity.pdbx_description
1 polymer ?
#
loop_
_entity_poly.entity_id
_entity_poly.type
_entity_poly.pdbx_seq_one_letter_code
_entity_poly.pdbx_strand_id
1 'polypeptide(L)'
;MTNELNGPKNGQEAKNPILVKLSEPFTARYVRFIPTSAPVLKVMRAELYGCMAEPLPPFGGVHEYSRRAVLLDPDSGRFYVCMYTEQKSESSCFFSSDGMDWTGLDESIVSIIAFDPTNAALFGVDHKMNFHRSTNDGVTWKVISSQYFYNLKNETSLIMSTGIPENMVTATSSSFWSATSSSGKKWGVSASGVHIMAAGNNEWSTVALWKCCGN
;
A
#
# COMPACT_ATOMS: atom_id res chain seq x y z
N MET A 1 -2.08 21.21 20.48
CA MET A 1 -1.75 22.62 20.77
C MET A 1 -1.24 23.27 19.50
N THR A 2 -1.84 24.38 19.06
CA THR A 2 -1.44 25.10 17.84
C THR A 2 -0.30 26.06 18.15
N ASN A 3 0.94 25.65 17.86
CA ASN A 3 2.05 26.59 17.78
C ASN A 3 1.92 27.37 16.47
N GLU A 4 1.95 28.70 16.53
CA GLU A 4 1.95 29.52 15.32
C GLU A 4 3.25 29.32 14.55
N LEU A 5 3.13 29.01 13.25
CA LEU A 5 4.26 28.87 12.35
C LEU A 5 4.54 30.23 11.71
N ASN A 6 5.66 30.84 12.07
CA ASN A 6 6.04 32.16 11.56
C ASN A 6 6.68 32.05 10.17
N GLY A 7 6.18 32.83 9.23
CA GLY A 7 6.74 32.97 7.88
C GLY A 7 7.90 33.96 7.80
N PRO A 8 8.41 34.24 6.59
CA PRO A 8 9.53 35.16 6.37
C PRO A 8 9.15 36.60 6.72
N LYS A 9 10.08 37.33 7.33
CA LYS A 9 9.84 38.71 7.81
C LYS A 9 10.06 39.78 6.74
N ASN A 10 10.79 39.44 5.69
CA ASN A 10 11.15 40.36 4.62
C ASN A 10 11.38 39.62 3.29
N GLY A 11 11.50 40.38 2.20
CA GLY A 11 11.70 39.83 0.86
C GLY A 11 13.05 39.14 0.64
N GLN A 12 14.04 39.33 1.51
CA GLN A 12 15.32 38.63 1.44
C GLN A 12 15.23 37.23 2.03
N GLU A 13 14.52 37.08 3.17
CA GLU A 13 14.20 35.78 3.78
C GLU A 13 13.26 34.96 2.89
N ALA A 14 12.30 35.61 2.22
CA ALA A 14 11.35 34.93 1.34
C ALA A 14 11.98 34.30 0.08
N LYS A 15 13.27 34.54 -0.20
CA LYS A 15 14.00 33.89 -1.30
C LYS A 15 14.32 32.42 -1.01
N ASN A 16 14.30 32.00 0.26
CA ASN A 16 14.61 30.65 0.68
C ASN A 16 13.43 30.04 1.46
N PRO A 17 13.18 28.71 1.35
CA PRO A 17 12.13 28.07 2.12
C PRO A 17 12.45 28.09 3.62
N ILE A 18 11.46 28.47 4.43
CA ILE A 18 11.55 28.37 5.89
C ILE A 18 11.10 26.98 6.31
N LEU A 19 12.02 26.23 6.93
CA LEU A 19 11.75 24.90 7.43
C LEU A 19 11.30 24.99 8.89
N VAL A 20 10.13 24.44 9.18
CA VAL A 20 9.64 24.32 10.56
C VAL A 20 9.39 22.86 10.89
N LYS A 21 10.04 22.37 11.94
CA LYS A 21 9.81 21.03 12.48
C LYS A 21 8.67 21.09 13.49
N LEU A 22 7.66 20.26 13.26
CA LEU A 22 6.54 20.09 14.19
C LEU A 22 7.05 19.48 15.49
N SER A 23 6.57 20.00 16.62
CA SER A 23 6.99 19.57 17.96
C SER A 23 6.60 18.12 18.25
N GLU A 24 5.50 17.66 17.68
CA GLU A 24 5.04 16.28 17.77
C GLU A 24 4.58 15.80 16.39
N PRO A 25 4.88 14.53 16.02
CA PRO A 25 4.32 13.92 14.82
C PRO A 25 2.80 13.81 14.97
N PHE A 26 2.08 14.00 13.87
CA PHE A 26 0.63 13.84 13.86
C PHE A 26 0.17 13.10 12.61
N THR A 27 -0.94 12.38 12.75
CA THR A 27 -1.65 11.75 11.63
C THR A 27 -2.90 12.57 11.34
N ALA A 28 -3.09 13.03 10.10
CA ALA A 28 -4.23 13.86 9.74
C ALA A 28 -4.79 13.50 8.35
N ARG A 29 -6.12 13.52 8.22
CA ARG A 29 -6.82 13.36 6.93
C ARG A 29 -6.80 14.64 6.10
N TYR A 30 -6.89 15.78 6.77
CA TYR A 30 -6.82 17.10 6.16
C TYR A 30 -5.92 17.98 7.00
N VAL A 31 -5.03 18.71 6.34
CA VAL A 31 -4.23 19.75 6.96
C VAL A 31 -4.62 21.07 6.31
N ARG A 32 -5.10 22.00 7.13
CA ARG A 32 -5.46 23.34 6.69
C ARG A 32 -4.44 24.33 7.22
N PHE A 33 -3.83 25.07 6.30
CA PHE A 33 -3.04 26.24 6.64
C PHE A 33 -4.00 27.44 6.72
N ILE A 34 -4.10 28.04 7.91
CA ILE A 34 -4.88 29.26 8.13
C ILE A 34 -3.87 30.38 8.36
N PRO A 35 -3.70 31.30 7.39
CA PRO A 35 -2.86 32.47 7.60
C PRO A 35 -3.46 33.32 8.72
N THR A 36 -2.74 33.52 9.83
CA THR A 36 -3.18 34.38 10.94
C THR A 36 -2.64 35.81 10.80
N SER A 37 -1.56 36.00 10.06
CA SER A 37 -1.02 37.32 9.70
C SER A 37 -0.36 37.27 8.30
N ALA A 38 -0.78 38.16 7.40
CA ALA A 38 -0.19 38.28 6.07
C ALA A 38 -0.44 39.69 5.49
N PRO A 39 0.16 40.75 6.05
CA PRO A 39 -0.22 42.12 5.72
C PRO A 39 0.06 42.53 4.26
N VAL A 40 0.91 41.80 3.53
CA VAL A 40 1.37 42.22 2.17
C VAL A 40 1.52 41.06 1.16
N LEU A 41 1.45 39.80 1.57
CA LEU A 41 1.74 38.65 0.70
C LEU A 41 0.49 38.18 -0.05
N LYS A 42 0.54 38.14 -1.39
CA LYS A 42 -0.59 37.75 -2.26
C LYS A 42 -0.68 36.24 -2.54
N VAL A 43 0.36 35.47 -2.22
CA VAL A 43 0.45 34.04 -2.51
C VAL A 43 1.16 33.33 -1.36
N MET A 44 0.61 32.20 -0.93
CA MET A 44 1.22 31.28 0.02
C MET A 44 1.42 29.93 -0.68
N ARG A 45 2.65 29.39 -0.61
CA ARG A 45 2.94 27.99 -0.91
C ARG A 45 3.35 27.33 0.40
N ALA A 46 2.67 26.26 0.77
CA ALA A 46 2.98 25.46 1.93
C ALA A 46 3.01 23.99 1.52
N GLU A 47 4.02 23.26 1.99
CA GLU A 47 4.20 21.84 1.74
C GLU A 47 4.39 21.16 3.10
N LEU A 48 3.57 20.14 3.38
CA LEU A 48 3.72 19.32 4.57
C LEU A 48 4.39 18.01 4.18
N TYR A 49 5.59 17.80 4.70
CA TYR A 49 6.32 16.56 4.50
C TYR A 49 6.21 15.71 5.77
N GLY A 50 5.64 14.52 5.62
CA GLY A 50 5.79 13.43 6.59
C GLY A 50 6.99 12.56 6.24
N CYS A 51 7.33 11.62 7.10
CA CYS A 51 8.27 10.56 6.77
C CYS A 51 7.56 9.50 5.91
N MET A 52 8.24 8.95 4.90
CA MET A 52 7.97 7.55 4.54
C MET A 52 8.57 6.70 5.64
N ALA A 53 7.83 5.69 6.14
CA ALA A 53 8.35 4.79 7.16
C ALA A 53 9.66 4.12 6.72
N GLU A 54 9.84 3.98 5.40
CA GLU A 54 10.95 3.26 4.79
C GLU A 54 11.33 3.86 3.43
N PRO A 55 12.63 3.84 3.04
CA PRO A 55 13.13 4.11 1.71
C PRO A 55 12.24 3.52 0.61
N LEU A 56 12.14 4.26 -0.49
CA LEU A 56 11.65 3.64 -1.72
C LEU A 56 12.58 2.46 -2.02
N PRO A 57 12.05 1.25 -2.25
CA PRO A 57 12.88 0.15 -2.69
C PRO A 57 13.65 0.61 -3.92
N PRO A 58 14.89 0.13 -4.14
CA PRO A 58 15.62 0.43 -5.34
C PRO A 58 14.77 -0.01 -6.53
N PHE A 59 14.08 0.93 -7.18
CA PHE A 59 13.18 0.68 -8.29
C PHE A 59 14.02 0.25 -9.51
N GLY A 60 14.44 -1.01 -9.49
CA GLY A 60 15.27 -1.65 -10.51
C GLY A 60 14.44 -2.31 -11.61
N GLY A 61 13.40 -1.64 -12.13
CA GLY A 61 12.81 -2.01 -13.42
C GLY A 61 11.70 -3.06 -13.45
N VAL A 62 11.05 -3.38 -12.31
CA VAL A 62 9.82 -4.20 -12.33
C VAL A 62 8.59 -3.30 -12.29
N HIS A 63 7.87 -3.21 -13.40
CA HIS A 63 6.69 -2.35 -13.54
C HIS A 63 5.47 -2.82 -12.74
N GLU A 64 5.39 -4.12 -12.46
CA GLU A 64 4.30 -4.74 -11.70
C GLU A 64 4.41 -4.51 -10.19
N TYR A 65 5.59 -4.12 -9.71
CA TYR A 65 5.82 -3.95 -8.28
C TYR A 65 5.13 -2.69 -7.75
N SER A 66 4.47 -2.84 -6.60
CA SER A 66 3.95 -1.73 -5.81
C SER A 66 4.30 -1.97 -4.34
N ARG A 67 4.67 -0.91 -3.62
CA ARG A 67 5.00 -1.00 -2.18
C ARG A 67 3.84 -1.50 -1.35
N ARG A 68 2.62 -1.12 -1.73
CA ARG A 68 1.38 -1.67 -1.20
C ARG A 68 0.63 -2.31 -2.35
N ALA A 69 0.24 -3.56 -2.18
CA ALA A 69 -0.45 -4.31 -3.20
C ALA A 69 -1.52 -5.21 -2.58
N VAL A 70 -2.59 -5.45 -3.32
CA VAL A 70 -3.62 -6.42 -2.94
C VAL A 70 -3.98 -7.33 -4.10
N LEU A 71 -4.39 -8.55 -3.78
CA LEU A 71 -4.83 -9.54 -4.75
C LEU A 71 -5.87 -10.45 -4.11
N LEU A 72 -6.92 -10.82 -4.84
CA LEU A 72 -7.87 -11.84 -4.43
C LEU A 72 -7.75 -13.04 -5.37
N ASP A 73 -7.51 -14.22 -4.80
CA ASP A 73 -7.83 -15.47 -5.45
C ASP A 73 -9.36 -15.68 -5.33
N PRO A 74 -10.11 -15.58 -6.44
CA PRO A 74 -11.56 -15.66 -6.38
C PRO A 74 -12.04 -17.06 -5.97
N ASP A 75 -11.30 -18.12 -6.30
CA ASP A 75 -11.77 -19.49 -6.13
C ASP A 75 -11.60 -19.97 -4.70
N SER A 76 -10.42 -19.78 -4.11
CA SER A 76 -10.19 -20.10 -2.68
C SER A 76 -10.75 -19.04 -1.73
N GLY A 77 -11.01 -17.83 -2.23
CA GLY A 77 -11.39 -16.67 -1.41
C GLY A 77 -10.26 -16.09 -0.58
N ARG A 78 -9.00 -16.52 -0.82
CA ARG A 78 -7.83 -15.97 -0.14
C ARG A 78 -7.48 -14.59 -0.68
N PHE A 79 -7.44 -13.64 0.24
CA PHE A 79 -7.06 -12.27 -0.02
C PHE A 79 -5.62 -12.05 0.46
N TYR A 80 -4.78 -11.63 -0.45
CA TYR A 80 -3.38 -11.30 -0.22
C TYR A 80 -3.23 -9.78 -0.12
N VAL A 81 -2.49 -9.33 0.88
CA VAL A 81 -2.10 -7.92 1.07
C VAL A 81 -0.61 -7.86 1.30
N CYS A 82 0.05 -6.93 0.61
CA CYS A 82 1.45 -6.65 0.78
C CYS A 82 1.65 -5.19 1.13
N MET A 83 2.59 -4.94 2.01
CA MET A 83 3.11 -3.64 2.37
C MET A 83 4.58 -3.84 2.71
N TYR A 84 5.44 -3.29 1.86
CA TYR A 84 6.90 -3.37 1.99
C TYR A 84 7.35 -3.03 3.43
N THR A 85 8.24 -3.86 3.96
CA THR A 85 9.00 -3.61 5.19
C THR A 85 10.50 -3.73 4.92
N GLU A 86 11.35 -2.89 5.52
CA GLU A 86 12.81 -3.04 5.48
C GLU A 86 13.32 -4.05 6.51
N GLN A 87 12.50 -4.35 7.52
CA GLN A 87 12.82 -5.34 8.52
C GLN A 87 12.73 -6.72 7.90
N LYS A 88 13.89 -7.27 7.52
CA LYS A 88 13.97 -8.58 6.84
C LYS A 88 13.42 -9.76 7.63
N SER A 89 13.19 -9.60 8.94
CA SER A 89 12.56 -10.59 9.81
C SER A 89 11.04 -10.45 9.91
N GLU A 90 10.48 -9.39 9.33
CA GLU A 90 9.04 -9.18 9.23
C GLU A 90 8.57 -9.57 7.82
N SER A 91 7.43 -10.25 7.73
CA SER A 91 6.81 -10.46 6.43
C SER A 91 6.28 -9.14 5.87
N SER A 92 6.55 -8.88 4.59
CA SER A 92 5.90 -7.79 3.85
C SER A 92 4.49 -8.17 3.39
N CYS A 93 4.17 -9.46 3.30
CA CYS A 93 2.93 -9.94 2.71
C CYS A 93 2.19 -10.88 3.66
N PHE A 94 0.87 -10.71 3.72
CA PHE A 94 -0.02 -11.54 4.52
C PHE A 94 -1.19 -11.99 3.65
N PHE A 95 -1.80 -13.10 4.02
CA PHE A 95 -3.06 -13.51 3.45
C PHE A 95 -4.06 -13.95 4.50
N SER A 96 -5.33 -13.85 4.15
CA SER A 96 -6.45 -14.30 4.97
C SER A 96 -7.62 -14.75 4.08
N SER A 97 -8.42 -15.69 4.54
CA SER A 97 -9.68 -16.09 3.90
C SER A 97 -10.90 -15.50 4.61
N ASP A 98 -10.76 -15.00 5.84
CA ASP A 98 -11.86 -14.58 6.70
C ASP A 98 -11.70 -13.19 7.31
N GLY A 99 -10.51 -12.59 7.19
CA GLY A 99 -10.16 -11.30 7.78
C GLY A 99 -9.92 -11.35 9.29
N MET A 100 -9.98 -12.52 9.91
CA MET A 100 -9.71 -12.73 11.33
C MET A 100 -8.32 -13.32 11.52
N ASP A 101 -8.03 -14.40 10.80
CA ASP A 101 -6.74 -15.08 10.84
C ASP A 101 -5.87 -14.64 9.66
N TRP A 102 -4.70 -14.09 9.97
CA TRP A 102 -3.74 -13.62 8.99
C TRP A 102 -2.46 -14.44 9.06
N THR A 103 -2.06 -15.01 7.93
CA THR A 103 -0.82 -15.77 7.81
C THR A 103 0.21 -14.94 7.04
N GLY A 104 1.39 -14.76 7.62
CA GLY A 104 2.53 -14.14 6.95
C GLY A 104 3.12 -15.06 5.88
N LEU A 105 3.45 -14.52 4.72
CA LEU A 105 4.25 -15.19 3.70
C LEU A 105 5.74 -15.18 4.06
N ASP A 106 6.53 -15.87 3.25
CA ASP A 106 8.00 -15.87 3.34
C ASP A 106 8.56 -14.44 3.37
N GLU A 107 9.40 -14.14 4.36
CA GLU A 107 9.97 -12.80 4.62
C GLU A 107 10.81 -12.26 3.47
N SER A 108 11.31 -13.12 2.58
CA SER A 108 12.06 -12.70 1.39
C SER A 108 11.17 -12.09 0.31
N ILE A 109 9.87 -12.38 0.32
CA ILE A 109 8.90 -11.90 -0.67
C ILE A 109 8.32 -10.57 -0.21
N VAL A 110 8.60 -9.52 -0.98
CA VAL A 110 8.21 -8.14 -0.63
C VAL A 110 6.91 -7.68 -1.28
N SER A 111 6.48 -8.34 -2.35
CA SER A 111 5.19 -8.10 -2.98
C SER A 111 4.73 -9.32 -3.78
N ILE A 112 3.42 -9.60 -3.73
CA ILE A 112 2.71 -10.41 -4.72
C ILE A 112 2.39 -9.51 -5.91
N ILE A 113 2.62 -10.00 -7.13
CA ILE A 113 2.42 -9.24 -8.38
C ILE A 113 1.33 -9.85 -9.27
N ALA A 114 1.08 -11.14 -9.17
CA ALA A 114 0.03 -11.82 -9.93
C ALA A 114 -0.37 -13.17 -9.34
N PHE A 115 -1.52 -13.67 -9.78
CA PHE A 115 -2.02 -15.02 -9.53
C PHE A 115 -2.50 -15.65 -10.84
N ASP A 116 -2.13 -16.90 -11.06
CA ASP A 116 -2.63 -17.74 -12.15
C ASP A 116 -3.71 -18.68 -11.58
N PRO A 117 -5.00 -18.44 -11.87
CA PRO A 117 -6.08 -19.28 -11.37
C PRO A 117 -6.10 -20.67 -12.01
N THR A 118 -5.55 -20.85 -13.21
CA THR A 118 -5.55 -22.15 -13.90
C THR A 118 -4.59 -23.14 -13.23
N ASN A 119 -3.43 -22.65 -12.78
CA ASN A 119 -2.41 -23.48 -12.15
C ASN A 119 -2.29 -23.27 -10.63
N ALA A 120 -3.20 -22.49 -10.03
CA ALA A 120 -3.14 -22.08 -8.63
C ALA A 120 -1.74 -21.59 -8.23
N ALA A 121 -1.16 -20.70 -9.04
CA ALA A 121 0.21 -20.24 -8.87
C ALA A 121 0.29 -18.75 -8.54
N LEU A 122 0.99 -18.42 -7.47
CA LEU A 122 1.30 -17.03 -7.09
C LEU A 122 2.63 -16.62 -7.69
N PHE A 123 2.71 -15.35 -8.07
CA PHE A 123 3.92 -14.70 -8.52
C PHE A 123 4.22 -13.52 -7.61
N GLY A 124 5.48 -13.44 -7.17
CA GLY A 124 5.95 -12.39 -6.28
C GLY A 124 7.35 -11.93 -6.64
N VAL A 125 7.82 -10.90 -5.95
CA VAL A 125 9.18 -10.40 -6.07
C VAL A 125 9.86 -10.28 -4.71
N ASP A 126 11.18 -10.40 -4.69
CA ASP A 126 12.00 -10.20 -3.50
C ASP A 126 12.59 -8.78 -3.41
N HIS A 127 13.35 -8.49 -2.35
CA HIS A 127 14.03 -7.20 -2.16
C HIS A 127 14.98 -6.80 -3.31
N LYS A 128 15.46 -7.77 -4.10
CA LYS A 128 16.33 -7.54 -5.26
C LYS A 128 15.54 -7.48 -6.56
N MET A 129 14.21 -7.50 -6.49
CA MET A 129 13.30 -7.55 -7.62
C MET A 129 13.48 -8.79 -8.50
N ASN A 130 13.97 -9.91 -7.95
CA ASN A 130 13.90 -11.19 -8.65
C ASN A 130 12.46 -11.68 -8.64
N PHE A 131 12.05 -12.33 -9.72
CA PHE A 131 10.73 -12.93 -9.84
C PHE A 131 10.72 -14.29 -9.17
N HIS A 132 9.63 -14.58 -8.46
CA HIS A 132 9.41 -15.85 -7.78
C HIS A 132 8.04 -16.41 -8.12
N ARG A 133 7.93 -17.74 -8.11
CA ARG A 133 6.68 -18.47 -8.26
C ARG A 133 6.46 -19.41 -7.09
N SER A 134 5.24 -19.46 -6.59
CA SER A 134 4.74 -20.45 -5.64
C SER A 134 3.57 -21.22 -6.26
N THR A 135 3.48 -22.51 -5.98
CA THR A 135 2.36 -23.39 -6.38
C THR A 135 1.69 -24.05 -5.17
N ASN A 136 1.94 -23.51 -3.98
CA ASN A 136 1.39 -23.95 -2.71
C ASN A 136 1.06 -22.72 -1.86
N ASP A 137 0.37 -21.75 -2.47
CA ASP A 137 -0.24 -20.60 -1.79
C ASP A 137 0.73 -19.70 -1.01
N GLY A 138 2.00 -19.70 -1.40
CA GLY A 138 3.02 -18.82 -0.87
C GLY A 138 3.81 -19.43 0.29
N VAL A 139 3.62 -20.74 0.55
CA VAL A 139 4.40 -21.48 1.55
C VAL A 139 5.84 -21.69 1.08
N THR A 140 6.07 -21.97 -0.20
CA THR A 140 7.43 -22.10 -0.76
C THR A 140 7.56 -21.39 -2.10
N TRP A 141 8.73 -20.80 -2.34
CA TRP A 141 9.00 -19.98 -3.50
C TRP A 141 10.18 -20.51 -4.31
N LYS A 142 10.07 -20.43 -5.64
CA LYS A 142 11.15 -20.71 -6.57
C LYS A 142 11.42 -19.47 -7.42
N VAL A 143 12.70 -19.10 -7.55
CA VAL A 143 13.14 -18.05 -8.46
C VAL A 143 12.81 -18.46 -9.90
N ILE A 144 12.26 -17.52 -10.68
CA ILE A 144 11.98 -17.67 -12.11
C ILE A 144 12.61 -16.51 -12.88
N SER A 145 12.77 -16.66 -14.20
CA SER A 145 13.22 -15.56 -15.04
C SER A 145 12.09 -14.55 -15.30
N SER A 146 12.45 -13.28 -15.48
CA SER A 146 11.50 -12.25 -15.92
C SER A 146 10.86 -12.61 -17.26
N GLN A 147 11.62 -13.19 -18.20
CA GLN A 147 11.10 -13.65 -19.49
C GLN A 147 9.96 -14.68 -19.32
N TYR A 148 10.10 -15.63 -18.41
CA TYR A 148 9.07 -16.63 -18.15
C TYR A 148 7.79 -15.97 -17.62
N PHE A 149 7.92 -15.04 -16.67
CA PHE A 149 6.78 -14.29 -16.14
C PHE A 149 6.08 -13.47 -17.23
N TYR A 150 6.83 -12.71 -18.04
CA TYR A 150 6.25 -11.86 -19.08
C TYR A 150 5.61 -12.65 -20.22
N ASN A 151 6.15 -13.82 -20.57
CA ASN A 151 5.49 -14.72 -21.53
C ASN A 151 4.14 -15.19 -20.98
N LEU A 152 4.10 -15.67 -19.74
CA LEU A 152 2.85 -16.08 -19.10
C LEU A 152 1.84 -14.94 -19.01
N LYS A 153 2.28 -13.73 -18.64
CA LYS A 153 1.42 -12.55 -18.58
C LYS A 153 0.75 -12.23 -19.92
N ASN A 154 1.42 -12.52 -21.04
CA ASN A 154 0.89 -12.27 -22.38
C ASN A 154 0.03 -13.43 -22.91
N GLU A 155 0.31 -14.67 -22.47
CA GLU A 155 -0.34 -15.88 -22.97
C GLU A 155 -1.55 -16.32 -22.13
N THR A 156 -1.58 -15.95 -20.85
CA THR A 156 -2.58 -16.40 -19.87
C THR A 156 -3.29 -15.22 -19.23
N SER A 157 -4.53 -15.45 -18.80
CA SER A 157 -5.30 -14.46 -18.04
C SER A 157 -4.87 -14.46 -16.57
N LEU A 158 -3.68 -13.92 -16.31
CA LEU A 158 -3.22 -13.69 -14.93
C LEU A 158 -4.10 -12.64 -14.25
N ILE A 159 -4.46 -12.90 -12.99
CA ILE A 159 -5.03 -11.89 -12.11
C ILE A 159 -3.88 -11.08 -11.56
N MET A 160 -3.71 -9.85 -12.05
CA MET A 160 -2.66 -8.94 -11.60
C MET A 160 -2.99 -8.34 -10.24
N SER A 161 -1.99 -8.17 -9.38
CA SER A 161 -2.16 -7.43 -8.13
C SER A 161 -2.49 -5.97 -8.42
N THR A 162 -3.27 -5.35 -7.54
CA THR A 162 -3.54 -3.91 -7.62
C THR A 162 -2.64 -3.16 -6.65
N GLY A 163 -1.82 -2.26 -7.19
CA GLY A 163 -1.03 -1.32 -6.40
C GLY A 163 -1.90 -0.29 -5.69
N ILE A 164 -1.68 -0.09 -4.38
CA ILE A 164 -2.40 0.91 -3.59
C ILE A 164 -1.58 2.21 -3.58
N PRO A 165 -2.15 3.35 -4.00
CA PRO A 165 -1.47 4.64 -4.01
C PRO A 165 -1.01 5.05 -2.62
N GLU A 166 0.19 5.64 -2.54
CA GLU A 166 0.76 6.01 -1.25
C GLU A 166 -0.04 7.13 -0.56
N ASN A 167 -0.58 8.05 -1.36
CA ASN A 167 -1.32 9.23 -0.94
C ASN A 167 -2.84 9.01 -0.93
N MET A 168 -3.33 7.80 -0.70
CA MET A 168 -4.76 7.51 -0.69
C MET A 168 -5.49 8.27 0.43
N VAL A 169 -6.49 9.09 0.08
CA VAL A 169 -7.22 9.96 1.03
C VAL A 169 -8.65 9.45 1.35
N THR A 170 -9.21 8.63 0.47
CA THR A 170 -10.62 8.20 0.58
C THR A 170 -10.78 7.12 1.66
N ALA A 171 -11.47 7.45 2.74
CA ALA A 171 -11.72 6.52 3.85
C ALA A 171 -12.90 5.56 3.59
N THR A 172 -13.73 5.84 2.57
CA THR A 172 -14.91 5.04 2.24
C THR A 172 -14.50 3.62 1.85
N SER A 173 -15.07 2.61 2.51
CA SER A 173 -14.82 1.20 2.19
C SER A 173 -15.09 0.93 0.71
N SER A 174 -14.24 0.14 0.05
CA SER A 174 -14.29 -0.21 -1.38
C SER A 174 -14.13 0.92 -2.40
N SER A 175 -13.86 2.16 -1.98
CA SER A 175 -13.80 3.30 -2.92
C SER A 175 -12.63 3.28 -3.88
N PHE A 176 -11.55 2.56 -3.55
CA PHE A 176 -10.38 2.44 -4.43
C PHE A 176 -10.37 1.10 -5.14
N TRP A 177 -10.53 0.02 -4.39
CA TRP A 177 -10.51 -1.32 -4.93
C TRP A 177 -11.48 -2.21 -4.16
N SER A 178 -12.15 -3.09 -4.89
CA SER A 178 -12.90 -4.20 -4.31
C SER A 178 -12.94 -5.38 -5.26
N ALA A 179 -13.05 -6.58 -4.69
CA ALA A 179 -13.24 -7.80 -5.45
C ALA A 179 -14.16 -8.75 -4.68
N THR A 180 -14.81 -9.65 -5.42
CA THR A 180 -15.75 -10.63 -4.86
C THR A 180 -15.22 -12.02 -5.15
N SER A 181 -15.16 -12.86 -4.13
CA SER A 181 -14.83 -14.28 -4.27
C SER A 181 -16.00 -15.07 -4.83
N SER A 182 -15.74 -16.28 -5.31
CA SER A 182 -16.74 -17.26 -5.77
C SER A 182 -17.80 -17.55 -4.71
N SER A 183 -17.43 -17.48 -3.43
CA SER A 183 -18.34 -17.64 -2.27
C SER A 183 -19.30 -16.45 -2.05
N GLY A 184 -19.15 -15.36 -2.80
CA GLY A 184 -19.94 -14.14 -2.66
C GLY A 184 -19.43 -13.17 -1.58
N LYS A 185 -18.39 -13.55 -0.82
CA LYS A 185 -17.68 -12.66 0.11
C LYS A 185 -16.91 -11.60 -0.66
N LYS A 186 -16.96 -10.35 -0.20
CA LYS A 186 -16.28 -9.21 -0.83
C LYS A 186 -15.14 -8.71 0.04
N TRP A 187 -14.08 -8.28 -0.64
CA TRP A 187 -12.94 -7.58 -0.05
C TRP A 187 -12.87 -6.16 -0.61
N GLY A 188 -12.43 -5.22 0.20
CA GLY A 188 -12.35 -3.81 -0.16
C GLY A 188 -11.15 -3.15 0.48
N VAL A 189 -10.62 -2.13 -0.19
CA VAL A 189 -9.49 -1.33 0.30
C VAL A 189 -9.87 0.14 0.36
N SER A 190 -9.50 0.79 1.47
CA SER A 190 -9.59 2.23 1.62
C SER A 190 -8.34 2.82 2.30
N ALA A 191 -8.30 4.14 2.46
CA ALA A 191 -7.26 4.83 3.22
C ALA A 191 -7.24 4.38 4.70
N SER A 192 -8.36 3.88 5.23
CA SER A 192 -8.43 3.38 6.61
C SER A 192 -7.99 1.93 6.76
N GLY A 193 -7.80 1.17 5.68
CA GLY A 193 -7.33 -0.22 5.76
C GLY A 193 -8.00 -1.17 4.78
N VAL A 194 -7.99 -2.44 5.15
CA VAL A 194 -8.65 -3.56 4.45
C VAL A 194 -9.99 -3.84 5.11
N HIS A 195 -10.99 -4.09 4.27
CA HIS A 195 -12.38 -4.33 4.66
C HIS A 195 -12.89 -5.63 4.07
N ILE A 196 -13.79 -6.30 4.78
CA ILE A 196 -14.49 -7.50 4.34
C ILE A 196 -15.99 -7.31 4.46
N MET A 197 -16.75 -7.95 3.57
CA MET A 197 -18.20 -8.04 3.64
C MET A 197 -18.60 -9.50 3.39
N ALA A 198 -19.32 -10.08 4.34
CA ALA A 198 -19.82 -11.45 4.23
C ALA A 198 -20.80 -11.59 3.05
N ALA A 199 -20.89 -12.79 2.48
CA ALA A 199 -21.81 -13.07 1.38
C ALA A 199 -23.26 -12.78 1.81
N GLY A 200 -24.00 -12.06 0.97
CA GLY A 200 -25.39 -11.67 1.25
C GLY A 200 -25.56 -10.54 2.28
N ASN A 201 -24.48 -10.02 2.86
CA ASN A 201 -24.51 -8.85 3.73
C ASN A 201 -24.30 -7.55 2.91
N ASN A 202 -24.63 -6.40 3.51
CA ASN A 202 -24.48 -5.07 2.92
C ASN A 202 -23.55 -4.15 3.71
N GLU A 203 -22.95 -4.65 4.80
CA GLU A 203 -22.07 -3.86 5.68
C GLU A 203 -20.61 -4.33 5.59
N TRP A 204 -19.71 -3.35 5.53
CA TRP A 204 -18.27 -3.58 5.54
C TRP A 204 -17.72 -3.60 6.97
N SER A 205 -16.82 -4.52 7.26
CA SER A 205 -16.05 -4.59 8.51
C SER A 205 -14.57 -4.37 8.20
N THR A 206 -13.90 -3.50 8.96
CA THR A 206 -12.45 -3.31 8.85
C THR A 206 -11.72 -4.47 9.54
N VAL A 207 -10.79 -5.09 8.83
CA VAL A 207 -10.12 -6.34 9.25
C VAL A 207 -8.59 -6.23 9.31
N ALA A 208 -8.01 -5.22 8.67
CA ALA A 208 -6.61 -4.86 8.84
C ALA A 208 -6.40 -3.37 8.62
N LEU A 209 -5.39 -2.80 9.27
CA LEU A 209 -5.00 -1.41 9.12
C LEU A 209 -3.64 -1.33 8.42
N TRP A 210 -3.43 -0.27 7.65
CA TRP A 210 -2.09 0.04 7.13
C TRP A 210 -1.16 0.39 8.31
N LYS A 211 0.07 -0.13 8.32
CA LYS A 211 1.08 0.29 9.31
C LYS A 211 1.37 1.77 9.08
N CYS A 212 0.94 2.61 10.01
CA CYS A 212 1.30 4.01 10.07
C CYS A 212 2.69 4.14 10.72
N CYS A 213 3.40 5.25 10.47
CA CYS A 213 4.62 5.55 11.22
C CYS A 213 4.28 5.66 12.71
N GLY A 214 4.99 4.91 13.57
CA GLY A 214 4.91 5.04 15.03
C GLY A 214 4.07 3.97 15.74
N ASN A 215 4.58 2.74 15.75
CA ASN A 215 4.89 1.98 16.97
C ASN A 215 5.86 0.86 16.61
#